data_AF-S8CW49-F1
#
_entry.id   AF-S8CW49-F1
#
_cell.length_a   1.000
_cell.length_b   1.000
_cell.length_c   1.000
_cell.angle_alpha   90.00
_cell.angle_beta   90.00
_cell.angle_gamma   90.00
#
_symmetry.space_group_name_H-M   'P 1'
#
loop_
_entity.id
_entity.type
_entity.pdbx_description
1 polymer ?
#
loop_
_entity_poly.entity_id
_entity_poly.type
_entity_poly.pdbx_seq_one_letter_code
_entity_poly.pdbx_strand_id
1 'polypeptide(L)'
;MKILCDVCDKHEASVLCVADEAALCPACDRRVHHANKLAEKHRRFSLHNPPAEKSPLCDICKEKRAFLFCQEDRAILCRDCDFQIHKSNELTRNHSRFILTGVKLSANSAVYPDPAIEQERTKPTAFRRAVAYLNT
;
A
#
# COMPACT_ATOMS: atom_id res chain seq x y z
N MET A 1 0.31 -6.06 9.62
CA MET A 1 0.52 -4.90 10.53
C MET A 1 -0.27 -3.73 9.99
N LYS A 2 -0.54 -2.69 10.79
CA LYS A 2 -1.20 -1.45 10.34
C LYS A 2 -0.21 -0.31 10.51
N ILE A 3 -0.15 0.59 9.52
CA ILE A 3 0.66 1.81 9.59
C ILE A 3 -0.24 2.91 10.15
N LEU A 4 0.19 3.60 11.20
CA LEU A 4 -0.53 4.75 11.75
C LEU A 4 -0.12 6.02 11.02
N CYS A 5 -0.96 7.04 11.10
CA CYS A 5 -0.71 8.35 10.51
C CYS A 5 0.36 9.11 11.29
N ASP A 6 1.47 9.46 10.63
CA ASP A 6 2.64 10.12 11.23
C ASP A 6 2.36 11.51 11.81
N VAL A 7 1.22 12.12 11.45
CA VAL A 7 0.83 13.45 11.94
C VAL A 7 -0.05 13.39 13.18
N CYS A 8 -0.88 12.36 13.32
CA CYS A 8 -1.87 12.33 14.40
C CYS A 8 -1.74 11.14 15.34
N ASP A 9 -0.95 10.13 14.99
CA ASP A 9 -0.67 8.89 15.73
C ASP A 9 -1.92 8.10 16.18
N LYS A 10 -3.09 8.44 15.64
CA LYS A 10 -4.39 7.92 16.08
C LYS A 10 -5.10 7.07 15.05
N HIS A 11 -5.00 7.45 13.78
CA HIS A 11 -5.76 6.83 12.70
C HIS A 11 -4.83 6.02 11.80
N GLU A 12 -5.35 4.95 11.21
CA GLU A 12 -4.63 4.17 10.20
C GLU A 12 -4.33 5.06 8.98
N ALA A 13 -3.09 4.98 8.51
CA ALA A 13 -2.65 5.65 7.30
C ALA A 13 -3.21 4.91 6.08
N SER A 14 -3.68 5.70 5.10
CA SER A 14 -4.20 5.18 3.83
C SER A 14 -3.49 5.81 2.63
N VAL A 15 -2.62 6.80 2.86
CA VAL A 15 -1.87 7.51 1.82
C VAL A 15 -0.42 7.62 2.25
N LEU A 16 0.51 7.42 1.34
CA LEU A 16 1.93 7.75 1.51
C LEU A 16 2.27 8.96 0.63
N CYS A 17 2.74 10.04 1.24
CA CYS A 17 3.37 11.14 0.52
C CYS A 17 4.87 10.86 0.36
N VAL A 18 5.36 10.84 -0.88
CA VAL A 18 6.78 10.56 -1.15
C VAL A 18 7.66 11.78 -0.85
N ALA A 19 7.16 12.98 -1.10
CA ALA A 19 7.92 14.21 -0.88
C ALA A 19 8.16 14.49 0.62
N ASP A 20 7.17 14.17 1.44
CA ASP A 20 7.22 14.37 2.89
C ASP A 20 7.67 13.11 3.66
N GLU A 21 7.92 12.01 2.94
CA GLU A 21 8.24 10.69 3.51
C GLU A 21 7.25 10.23 4.60
N ALA A 22 5.97 10.60 4.46
CA ALA A 22 4.97 10.47 5.51
C ALA A 22 3.77 9.62 5.09
N ALA A 23 3.37 8.68 5.95
CA ALA A 23 2.13 7.94 5.88
C ALA A 23 1.01 8.71 6.62
N LEU A 24 -0.05 9.07 5.90
CA LEU A 24 -1.11 9.95 6.37
C LEU A 24 -2.48 9.25 6.35
N CYS A 25 -3.30 9.56 7.36
CA CYS A 25 -4.74 9.29 7.29
C CYS A 25 -5.42 10.28 6.34
N PRO A 26 -6.64 9.98 5.85
CA PRO A 26 -7.33 10.85 4.88
C PRO A 26 -7.51 12.30 5.36
N ALA A 27 -7.74 12.50 6.65
CA ALA A 27 -7.94 13.83 7.22
C ALA A 27 -6.64 14.66 7.27
N CYS A 28 -5.54 14.05 7.69
CA CYS A 28 -4.23 14.72 7.72
C CYS A 28 -3.70 14.95 6.30
N ASP A 29 -3.89 13.99 5.39
CA ASP A 29 -3.53 14.17 3.98
C ASP A 29 -4.17 15.41 3.38
N ARG A 30 -5.50 15.56 3.55
CA ARG A 30 -6.22 16.74 3.06
C ARG A 30 -5.67 18.03 3.68
N ARG A 31 -5.41 18.04 4.98
CA ARG A 31 -4.89 19.23 5.68
C ARG A 31 -3.51 19.64 5.19
N VAL A 32 -2.61 18.68 4.97
CA VAL A 32 -1.24 18.95 4.49
C VAL A 32 -1.26 19.39 3.02
N HIS A 33 -1.94 18.63 2.17
CA HIS A 33 -1.83 18.81 0.72
C HIS A 33 -2.80 19.82 0.11
N HIS A 34 -3.78 20.32 0.87
CA HIS A 34 -4.60 21.47 0.46
C HIS A 34 -4.19 22.77 1.16
N ALA A 35 -3.17 22.76 2.02
CA ALA A 35 -2.69 23.98 2.68
C ALA A 35 -2.10 24.99 1.69
N ASN A 36 -1.47 24.52 0.61
CA ASN A 36 -0.90 25.36 -0.44
C ASN A 36 -0.71 24.59 -1.76
N LYS A 37 -0.54 25.35 -2.85
CA LYS A 37 -0.36 24.82 -4.22
C LYS A 37 0.93 24.02 -4.44
N LEU A 38 1.93 24.16 -3.56
CA LEU A 38 3.18 23.41 -3.66
C LEU A 38 2.96 21.99 -3.13
N ALA A 39 2.36 21.86 -1.95
CA ALA A 39 2.02 20.60 -1.32
C ALA A 39 1.05 19.79 -2.18
N GLU A 40 0.08 20.43 -2.83
CA GLU A 40 -0.88 19.73 -3.71
C GLU A 40 -0.21 18.91 -4.83
N LYS A 41 0.98 19.33 -5.27
CA LYS A 41 1.77 18.64 -6.30
C LYS A 41 2.57 17.46 -5.78
N HIS A 42 2.60 17.23 -4.47
CA HIS A 42 3.31 16.09 -3.90
C HIS A 42 2.72 14.79 -4.44
N ARG A 43 3.61 13.88 -4.85
CA ARG A 43 3.20 12.54 -5.28
C ARG A 43 2.76 11.75 -4.06
N ARG A 44 1.52 11.29 -4.10
CA ARG A 44 0.85 10.55 -3.04
C ARG A 44 0.44 9.19 -3.55
N PHE A 45 0.46 8.14 -2.74
CA PHE A 45 0.07 6.79 -3.16
C PHE A 45 -0.86 6.16 -2.14
N SER A 46 -1.88 5.45 -2.60
CA SER A 46 -2.79 4.75 -1.69
C SER A 46 -2.07 3.55 -1.07
N LEU A 47 -2.18 3.43 0.25
CA LEU A 47 -1.70 2.29 1.04
C LEU A 47 -2.84 1.26 1.14
N HIS A 48 -2.58 0.06 0.64
CA HIS A 48 -3.51 -1.06 0.70
C HIS A 48 -2.93 -2.17 1.58
N ASN A 49 -3.67 -2.58 2.60
CA ASN A 49 -3.31 -3.73 3.42
C ASN A 49 -3.97 -4.98 2.82
N PRO A 50 -3.23 -5.87 2.13
CA PRO A 50 -3.81 -7.08 1.60
C PRO A 50 -4.32 -7.96 2.75
N PRO A 51 -5.44 -8.69 2.56
CA PRO A 51 -5.89 -9.70 3.51
C PRO A 51 -4.77 -10.69 3.83
N ALA A 52 -4.78 -11.22 5.05
CA ALA A 52 -3.74 -12.15 5.51
C ALA A 52 -3.49 -13.27 4.49
N GLU A 53 -4.52 -13.86 3.89
CA GLU A 53 -4.40 -14.94 2.90
C GLU A 53 -3.54 -14.60 1.66
N LYS A 54 -3.38 -13.32 1.34
CA LYS A 54 -2.55 -12.86 0.22
C LYS A 54 -1.14 -12.43 0.65
N SER A 55 -0.76 -12.67 1.91
CA SER A 55 0.61 -12.44 2.38
C SER A 55 1.56 -13.45 1.73
N PRO A 56 2.77 -13.04 1.33
CA PRO A 56 3.70 -13.96 0.71
C PRO A 56 4.18 -15.04 1.71
N LEU A 57 4.47 -16.22 1.18
CA LEU A 57 5.05 -17.34 1.93
C LEU A 57 6.58 -17.22 1.96
N CYS A 58 7.19 -17.84 2.95
CA CYS A 58 8.64 -17.89 3.09
C CYS A 58 9.29 -18.59 1.90
N ASP A 59 10.41 -18.05 1.42
CA ASP A 59 11.11 -18.56 0.26
C ASP A 59 11.78 -19.92 0.45
N ILE A 60 11.92 -20.37 1.68
CA ILE A 60 12.64 -21.61 2.01
C ILE A 60 11.66 -22.72 2.31
N CYS A 61 10.82 -22.56 3.34
CA CYS A 61 9.86 -23.60 3.71
C CYS A 61 8.60 -23.60 2.84
N LYS A 62 8.27 -22.49 2.16
CA LYS A 62 7.05 -22.31 1.34
C LYS A 62 5.72 -22.65 2.06
N GLU A 63 5.73 -22.82 3.38
CA GLU A 63 4.56 -23.19 4.20
C GLU A 63 4.11 -22.03 5.09
N LYS A 64 5.06 -21.34 5.73
CA LYS A 64 4.78 -20.28 6.71
C LYS A 64 4.81 -18.91 6.04
N ARG A 65 4.02 -17.96 6.55
CA ARG A 65 4.04 -16.56 6.10
C ARG A 65 5.43 -15.95 6.33
N ALA A 66 5.92 -15.22 5.33
CA ALA A 66 7.15 -14.45 5.47
C ALA A 66 6.89 -13.13 6.19
N PHE A 67 7.87 -12.66 6.96
CA PHE A 67 7.79 -11.35 7.62
C PHE A 67 9.13 -10.61 7.67
N LEU A 68 10.24 -11.25 7.30
CA LEU A 68 11.55 -10.62 7.15
C LEU A 68 12.01 -10.68 5.71
N PHE A 69 12.68 -9.64 5.26
CA PHE A 69 13.46 -9.61 4.03
C PHE A 69 14.93 -9.51 4.40
N CYS A 70 15.73 -10.45 3.89
CA CYS A 70 17.18 -10.40 3.95
C CYS A 70 17.70 -9.78 2.64
N GLN A 71 18.47 -8.69 2.75
CA GLN A 71 18.97 -7.96 1.58
C GLN A 71 20.05 -8.75 0.83
N GLU A 72 20.98 -9.36 1.55
CA GLU A 72 22.12 -10.08 1.00
C GLU A 72 21.66 -11.38 0.31
N ASP A 73 20.72 -12.10 0.93
CA ASP A 73 20.16 -13.34 0.37
C ASP A 73 19.03 -13.07 -0.65
N ARG A 74 18.56 -11.83 -0.75
CA ARG A 74 17.41 -11.41 -1.58
C ARG A 74 16.17 -12.29 -1.37
N ALA A 75 15.93 -12.69 -0.13
CA ALA A 75 14.94 -13.69 0.23
C ALA A 75 13.98 -13.17 1.31
N ILE A 76 12.73 -13.63 1.25
CA ILE A 76 11.73 -13.37 2.29
C ILE A 76 11.55 -14.59 3.19
N LEU A 77 11.72 -14.41 4.49
CA LEU A 77 11.85 -15.48 5.46
C LEU A 77 10.73 -15.46 6.50
N CYS A 78 10.31 -16.65 6.93
CA CYS A 78 9.58 -16.83 8.19
C CYS A 78 10.58 -16.85 9.36
N ARG A 79 10.05 -16.92 10.59
CA ARG A 79 10.84 -16.80 11.83
C ARG A 79 11.85 -17.90 11.96
N ASP A 80 11.41 -19.10 11.64
CA ASP A 80 12.20 -20.30 11.87
C ASP A 80 13.34 -20.35 10.85
N CYS A 81 13.05 -20.06 9.59
CA CYS A 81 14.07 -19.97 8.54
C CYS A 81 15.05 -18.81 8.78
N ASP A 82 14.57 -17.64 9.21
CA ASP A 82 15.44 -16.51 9.61
C ASP A 82 16.39 -16.92 10.74
N PHE A 83 15.87 -17.54 11.79
CA PHE A 83 16.68 -17.97 12.91
C PHE A 83 17.76 -18.97 12.47
N GLN A 84 17.40 -19.96 11.65
CA GLN A 84 18.35 -20.97 11.20
C GLN A 84 19.46 -20.35 10.35
N ILE A 85 19.14 -19.44 9.42
CA ILE A 85 20.16 -18.80 8.56
C ILE A 85 21.00 -17.82 9.37
N HIS A 86 20.35 -16.87 10.04
CA HIS A 86 21.01 -15.72 10.65
C HIS A 86 21.52 -15.99 12.07
N LYS A 87 21.47 -17.23 12.56
CA LYS A 87 22.27 -17.65 13.73
C LYS A 87 23.35 -18.67 13.40
N SER A 88 23.42 -19.16 12.16
CA SER A 88 24.38 -20.21 11.79
C SER A 88 25.84 -19.74 11.87
N ASN A 89 26.14 -18.50 11.48
CA ASN A 89 27.50 -17.96 11.53
C ASN A 89 27.51 -16.43 11.62
N GLU A 90 28.69 -15.85 11.84
CA GLU A 90 28.86 -14.39 11.98
C GLU A 90 28.57 -13.64 10.67
N LEU A 91 28.90 -14.24 9.52
CA LEU A 91 28.66 -13.64 8.21
C LEU A 91 27.15 -13.40 7.99
N THR A 92 26.33 -14.44 8.21
CA THR A 92 24.88 -14.35 8.04
C THR A 92 24.21 -13.53 9.13
N ARG A 93 24.78 -13.48 10.34
CA ARG A 93 24.28 -12.62 11.43
C ARG A 93 24.33 -11.13 11.08
N ASN A 94 25.29 -10.73 10.24
CA ASN A 94 25.52 -9.34 9.84
C ASN A 94 24.71 -8.93 8.60
N HIS A 95 23.87 -9.84 8.07
CA HIS A 95 22.96 -9.50 6.97
C HIS A 95 21.96 -8.43 7.41
N SER A 96 21.68 -7.50 6.51
CA SER A 96 20.71 -6.43 6.67
C SER A 96 19.31 -7.01 6.50
N ARG A 97 18.58 -7.05 7.62
CA ARG A 97 17.24 -7.66 7.72
C ARG A 97 16.19 -6.60 8.01
N PHE A 98 15.14 -6.63 7.21
CA PHE A 98 14.06 -5.64 7.26
C PHE A 98 12.72 -6.31 7.50
N ILE A 99 11.84 -5.67 8.26
CA ILE A 99 10.47 -6.15 8.47
C ILE A 99 9.65 -5.89 7.20
N LEU A 100 9.01 -6.93 6.69
CA LEU A 100 8.03 -6.82 5.62
C LEU A 100 6.69 -6.37 6.21
N THR A 101 6.33 -5.10 5.99
CA THR A 101 5.06 -4.54 6.47
C THR A 101 3.84 -5.17 5.79
N GLY A 102 4.03 -5.71 4.57
CA GLY A 102 2.99 -6.32 3.75
C GLY A 102 2.06 -5.30 3.08
N VAL A 103 2.31 -4.00 3.27
CA VAL A 103 1.50 -2.94 2.67
C VAL A 103 1.84 -2.78 1.19
N LYS A 104 0.81 -2.71 0.35
CA LYS A 104 0.93 -2.49 -1.09
C LYS A 104 0.62 -1.04 -1.43
N LEU A 105 1.41 -0.47 -2.33
CA LEU A 105 1.16 0.85 -2.89
C LEU A 105 0.31 0.74 -4.16
N SER A 106 -0.55 1.72 -4.40
CA SER A 106 -1.16 1.90 -5.72
C SER A 106 -0.08 2.14 -6.79
N ALA A 107 -0.29 1.64 -8.00
CA ALA A 107 0.62 1.89 -9.11
C ALA A 107 0.63 3.37 -9.53
N ASN A 108 -0.53 4.03 -9.40
CA ASN A 108 -0.72 5.42 -9.77
C ASN A 108 -0.73 6.32 -8.53
N SER A 109 -0.32 7.58 -8.73
CA SER A 109 -0.42 8.59 -7.68
C SER A 109 -1.89 8.83 -7.35
N ALA A 110 -2.23 8.83 -6.06
CA ALA A 110 -3.51 9.27 -5.54
C ALA A 110 -3.69 10.76 -5.89
N VAL A 111 -4.55 11.01 -6.86
CA VAL A 111 -5.15 12.32 -7.09
C VAL A 111 -6.49 12.24 -6.38
N TYR A 112 -6.69 13.02 -5.31
CA TYR A 112 -8.05 13.17 -4.81
C TYR A 112 -8.87 13.75 -5.96
N PRO A 113 -9.96 13.11 -6.41
CA PRO A 113 -10.91 13.83 -7.23
C PRO A 113 -11.37 15.04 -6.40
N ASP A 114 -11.21 16.22 -6.97
CA ASP A 114 -11.82 17.42 -6.43
C ASP A 114 -13.33 17.12 -6.22
N PRO A 115 -13.91 17.37 -5.03
CA PRO A 115 -15.34 17.18 -4.82
C PRO A 115 -16.22 17.95 -5.83
N ALA A 116 -15.67 18.91 -6.59
CA ALA A 116 -16.33 19.52 -7.75
C ALA A 116 -16.54 18.55 -8.94
N ILE A 117 -15.74 17.49 -9.08
CA ILE A 117 -15.77 16.56 -10.23
C ILE A 117 -16.75 15.38 -10.00
N GLU A 118 -17.08 15.05 -8.75
CA GLU A 118 -18.06 13.99 -8.45
C GLU A 118 -19.49 14.36 -8.87
N GLN A 119 -19.83 15.65 -8.98
CA GLN A 119 -21.17 16.10 -9.38
C GLN A 119 -21.44 15.96 -10.90
N GLU A 120 -20.41 15.79 -11.74
CA GLU A 120 -20.62 15.57 -13.18
C GLU A 120 -20.77 14.09 -13.57
N ARG A 121 -20.28 13.16 -12.73
CA ARG A 121 -20.32 11.71 -13.03
C ARG A 121 -21.67 11.04 -12.77
N THR A 122 -22.60 11.72 -12.11
CA THR A 122 -23.93 11.21 -11.76
C THR A 122 -25.04 11.67 -12.70
N LYS A 123 -24.75 12.39 -13.79
CA LYS A 123 -25.77 12.68 -14.81
C LYS A 123 -26.00 11.43 -15.67
N PRO A 124 -27.18 10.80 -15.62
CA PRO A 124 -27.47 9.66 -16.48
C PRO A 124 -27.48 10.13 -17.93
N THR A 125 -26.55 9.64 -18.73
CA THR A 125 -26.52 9.82 -20.18
C THR A 125 -27.75 9.11 -20.75
N ALA A 126 -28.83 9.85 -20.93
CA ALA A 126 -29.98 9.39 -21.70
C ALA A 126 -29.55 9.27 -23.16
N PHE A 127 -29.19 8.06 -23.63
CA PHE A 127 -29.39 7.66 -25.02
C PHE A 127 -29.08 6.17 -25.22
N ARG A 128 -30.16 5.39 -25.48
CA ARG A 128 -30.30 4.27 -26.42
C ARG A 128 -31.16 3.14 -25.84
N ARG A 129 -32.45 3.20 -26.16
CA ARG A 129 -33.33 2.04 -26.30
C ARG A 129 -33.68 1.93 -27.77
N ALA A 130 -33.28 0.84 -28.42
CA ALA A 130 -33.99 0.32 -29.59
C ALA A 130 -33.77 -1.20 -29.71
N VAL A 131 -34.80 -1.92 -29.27
CA VAL A 131 -35.44 -3.09 -29.92
C VAL A 131 -34.54 -4.29 -30.20
N ALA A 132 -34.52 -5.30 -29.32
CA ALA A 132 -35.44 -6.45 -29.24
C ALA A 132 -35.19 -7.50 -30.34
N TYR A 133 -34.81 -8.67 -29.83
CA TYR A 133 -34.62 -9.94 -30.52
C TYR A 133 -35.81 -10.32 -31.40
N LEU A 134 -35.54 -10.77 -32.62
CA LEU A 134 -36.42 -11.66 -33.38
C LEU A 134 -35.70 -13.00 -33.51
N ASN A 135 -36.16 -13.97 -32.73
CA ASN A 135 -35.99 -15.40 -32.99
C ASN A 135 -37.29 -15.89 -33.63
N THR A 136 -37.21 -16.31 -34.89
CA THR A 136 -37.75 -17.56 -35.46
C THR A 136 -37.15 -17.73 -36.84
#